data_AF-A0A495WAR6-F1
#
_entry.id   AF-A0A495WAR6-F1
#
_cell.length_a   1.000
_cell.length_b   1.000
_cell.length_c   1.000
_cell.angle_alpha   90.00
_cell.angle_beta   90.00
_cell.angle_gamma   90.00
#
_symmetry.space_group_name_H-M   'P 1'
#
loop_
_entity.id
_entity.type
_entity.pdbx_description
1 polymer ?
#
loop_
_entity_poly.entity_id
_entity_poly.type
_entity_poly.pdbx_seq_one_letter_code
_entity_poly.pdbx_strand_id
1 'polypeptide(L)'
;MTVSTLDWGTTYRVTVLDLGLACCGVEVMAALEGDRPHDLAALGVDVAHAAGEAHVLIVSGTVTDAMLPAVIATYQDMPEPRYVLSVGACSNTGGPYWDSYSVTKGIDQALPVHVAVPGCPPRPEALLEGLAALHRLVS
;
A
#
# COMPACT_ATOMS: atom_id res chain seq x y z
N MET A 1 -5.92 8.36 -21.92
CA MET A 1 -5.43 7.51 -23.02
C MET A 1 -4.05 7.03 -22.59
N THR A 2 -3.80 5.78 -22.24
CA THR A 2 -4.54 4.54 -22.49
C THR A 2 -3.95 3.53 -21.52
N VAL A 3 -4.75 2.86 -20.67
CA VAL A 3 -4.34 1.54 -20.18
C VAL A 3 -4.36 0.67 -21.43
N SER A 4 -3.18 0.36 -21.94
CA SER A 4 -3.02 -0.43 -23.15
C SER A 4 -3.46 -1.86 -22.86
N THR A 5 -4.68 -2.20 -23.28
CA THR A 5 -5.13 -3.58 -23.44
C THR A 5 -4.15 -4.32 -24.35
N LEU A 6 -3.47 -5.33 -23.80
CA LEU A 6 -2.73 -6.34 -24.58
C LEU A 6 -3.63 -7.58 -24.72
N ASP A 7 -4.14 -7.75 -25.93
CA ASP A 7 -5.12 -8.75 -26.40
C ASP A 7 -4.51 -10.17 -26.54
N TRP A 8 -3.75 -10.65 -25.54
CA TRP A 8 -3.03 -11.93 -25.66
C TRP A 8 -2.99 -12.82 -24.40
N GLY A 9 -3.76 -12.51 -23.36
CA GLY A 9 -3.87 -13.39 -22.18
C GLY A 9 -2.75 -13.25 -21.14
N THR A 10 -2.05 -12.12 -21.11
CA THR A 10 -1.19 -11.75 -19.97
C THR A 10 -2.06 -11.44 -18.75
N THR A 11 -1.98 -12.28 -17.73
CA THR A 11 -2.52 -12.02 -16.40
C THR A 11 -1.98 -10.68 -15.88
N TYR A 12 -2.86 -9.77 -15.45
CA TYR A 12 -2.44 -8.51 -14.82
C TYR A 12 -1.66 -8.82 -13.54
N ARG A 13 -0.44 -8.29 -13.44
CA ARG A 13 0.46 -8.47 -12.30
C ARG A 13 0.66 -7.11 -11.65
N VAL A 14 0.18 -6.96 -10.43
CA VAL A 14 0.23 -5.72 -9.66
C VAL A 14 1.43 -5.79 -8.74
N THR A 15 2.41 -4.93 -8.99
CA THR A 15 3.60 -4.86 -8.14
C THR A 15 3.37 -3.89 -7.00
N VAL A 16 3.48 -4.38 -5.76
CA VAL A 16 3.32 -3.61 -4.53
C VAL A 16 4.68 -3.29 -3.92
N LEU A 17 4.84 -2.06 -3.42
CA LEU A 17 5.98 -1.65 -2.61
C LEU A 17 5.46 -1.27 -1.23
N ASP A 18 5.94 -1.95 -0.20
CA ASP A 18 5.62 -1.63 1.19
C ASP A 18 6.62 -0.64 1.80
N LEU A 19 6.10 0.46 2.31
CA LEU A 19 6.81 1.34 3.22
C LEU A 19 6.46 0.92 4.66
N GLY A 20 7.19 -0.06 5.17
CA GLY A 20 7.10 -0.60 6.53
C GLY A 20 7.56 0.41 7.59
N LEU A 21 6.69 1.37 7.95
CA LEU A 21 7.05 2.47 8.85
C LEU A 21 6.96 2.11 10.34
N ALA A 22 6.07 1.18 10.70
CA ALA A 22 5.85 0.77 12.10
C ALA A 22 5.33 -0.67 12.19
N CYS A 23 4.54 -0.98 13.22
CA CYS A 23 4.01 -2.33 13.48
C CYS A 23 3.16 -2.92 12.33
N CYS A 24 2.49 -2.08 11.53
CA CYS A 24 1.72 -2.56 10.39
C CYS A 24 2.61 -3.12 9.27
N GLY A 25 3.87 -2.68 9.16
CA GLY A 25 4.81 -3.21 8.18
C GLY A 25 5.13 -4.68 8.41
N VAL A 26 5.24 -5.12 9.68
CA VAL A 26 5.45 -6.54 10.01
C VAL A 26 4.27 -7.39 9.55
N GLU A 27 3.06 -6.86 9.69
CA GLU A 27 1.85 -7.57 9.31
C GLU A 27 1.65 -7.60 7.78
N VAL A 28 2.08 -6.53 7.09
CA VAL A 28 2.13 -6.49 5.62
C VAL A 28 3.17 -7.46 5.09
N MET A 29 4.39 -7.46 5.63
CA MET A 29 5.42 -8.46 5.30
C MET A 29 4.93 -9.89 5.56
N ALA A 30 4.30 -10.14 6.71
CA ALA A 30 3.73 -11.45 7.03
C ALA A 30 2.59 -11.85 6.07
N ALA A 31 1.83 -10.89 5.54
CA ALA A 31 0.81 -11.16 4.55
C ALA A 31 1.43 -11.43 3.16
N LEU A 32 2.43 -10.66 2.75
CA LEU A 32 3.09 -10.73 1.44
C LEU A 32 4.06 -11.93 1.30
N GLU A 33 4.86 -12.20 2.33
CA GLU A 33 5.88 -13.27 2.34
C GLU A 33 5.49 -14.50 3.17
N GLY A 34 4.34 -14.50 3.85
CA GLY A 34 3.91 -15.62 4.68
C GLY A 34 3.31 -16.81 3.92
N ASP A 35 2.83 -17.81 4.67
CA ASP A 35 2.28 -19.10 4.20
C ASP A 35 0.95 -19.03 3.42
N ARG A 36 0.62 -17.87 2.81
CA ARG A 36 -0.56 -17.68 1.94
C ARG A 36 -0.22 -17.35 0.48
N PRO A 37 0.76 -17.99 -0.15
CA PRO A 37 1.14 -17.66 -1.53
C PRO A 37 0.01 -17.94 -2.53
N HIS A 38 -0.96 -18.79 -2.20
CA HIS A 38 -2.05 -19.16 -3.10
C HIS A 38 -3.07 -18.02 -3.29
N ASP A 39 -3.38 -17.27 -2.22
CA ASP A 39 -4.34 -16.16 -2.28
C ASP A 39 -3.74 -14.93 -2.98
N LEU A 40 -2.46 -14.65 -2.75
CA LEU A 40 -1.75 -13.56 -3.41
C LEU A 40 -1.47 -13.84 -4.89
N ALA A 41 -1.07 -15.07 -5.23
CA ALA A 41 -0.90 -15.48 -6.62
C ALA A 41 -2.22 -15.42 -7.39
N ALA A 42 -3.35 -15.74 -6.73
CA ALA A 42 -4.69 -15.59 -7.32
C ALA A 42 -5.06 -14.12 -7.59
N LEU A 43 -4.59 -13.18 -6.75
CA LEU A 43 -4.75 -11.74 -6.96
C LEU A 43 -3.72 -11.14 -7.94
N GLY A 44 -2.72 -11.92 -8.37
CA GLY A 44 -1.65 -11.45 -9.26
C GLY A 44 -0.75 -10.39 -8.61
N VAL A 45 -0.55 -10.45 -7.29
CA VAL A 45 0.26 -9.46 -6.55
C VAL A 45 1.71 -9.94 -6.43
N ASP A 46 2.65 -9.07 -6.80
CA ASP A 46 4.09 -9.28 -6.62
C ASP A 46 4.70 -8.19 -5.75
N VAL A 47 5.81 -8.50 -5.08
CA VAL A 47 6.55 -7.54 -4.26
C VAL A 47 7.65 -6.87 -5.08
N ALA A 48 7.61 -5.54 -5.18
CA ALA A 48 8.68 -4.71 -5.72
C ALA A 48 9.70 -4.40 -4.63
N HIS A 49 10.96 -4.31 -5.03
CA HIS A 49 12.05 -3.90 -4.15
C HIS A 49 12.51 -2.45 -4.41
N ALA A 50 11.98 -1.82 -5.46
CA ALA A 50 12.31 -0.45 -5.86
C ALA A 50 11.05 0.32 -6.30
N ALA A 51 11.01 1.63 -6.02
CA ALA A 51 9.90 2.51 -6.39
C ALA A 51 9.63 2.52 -7.90
N GLY A 52 10.68 2.47 -8.72
CA GLY A 52 10.56 2.46 -10.18
C GLY A 52 9.88 1.23 -10.78
N GLU A 53 9.70 0.16 -10.01
CA GLU A 53 9.08 -1.10 -10.44
C GLU A 53 7.66 -1.28 -9.87
N ALA A 54 7.25 -0.40 -8.94
CA ALA A 54 6.03 -0.53 -8.17
C ALA A 54 4.89 0.28 -8.76
N HIS A 55 3.70 -0.32 -8.85
CA HIS A 55 2.46 0.36 -9.23
C HIS A 55 1.55 0.66 -8.04
N VAL A 56 1.76 -0.01 -6.91
CA VAL A 56 0.99 0.21 -5.68
C VAL A 56 1.95 0.52 -4.55
N LEU A 57 1.77 1.68 -3.92
CA LEU A 57 2.46 2.08 -2.71
C LEU A 57 1.63 1.69 -1.50
N ILE A 58 2.15 0.83 -0.64
CA ILE A 58 1.54 0.49 0.63
C ILE A 58 2.21 1.36 1.71
N VAL A 59 1.42 2.17 2.40
CA VAL A 59 1.88 2.98 3.53
C VAL A 59 1.44 2.31 4.82
N SER A 60 2.34 1.51 5.41
CA SER A 60 2.03 0.64 6.54
C SER A 60 2.60 1.17 7.86
N GLY A 61 1.75 1.84 8.62
CA GLY A 61 2.06 2.32 9.96
C GLY A 61 2.14 3.84 10.11
N THR A 62 2.86 4.29 11.13
CA THR A 62 2.86 5.70 11.53
C THR A 62 3.72 6.54 10.62
N VAL A 63 3.12 7.54 9.97
CA VAL A 63 3.84 8.54 9.18
C VAL A 63 4.23 9.70 10.09
N THR A 64 5.53 9.88 10.30
CA THR A 64 6.04 11.04 11.03
C THR A 64 6.29 12.20 10.08
N ASP A 65 6.21 13.43 10.58
CA ASP A 65 6.44 14.63 9.77
C ASP A 65 7.87 14.66 9.19
N ALA A 66 8.82 14.02 9.90
CA ALA A 66 10.19 13.83 9.42
C ALA A 66 10.29 12.85 8.25
N MET A 67 9.43 11.82 8.22
CA MET A 67 9.44 10.79 7.17
C MET A 67 8.57 11.16 5.98
N LEU A 68 7.59 12.05 6.16
CA LEU A 68 6.65 12.46 5.12
C LEU A 68 7.31 12.87 3.79
N PRO A 69 8.41 13.65 3.77
CA PRO A 69 9.08 14.00 2.51
C PRO A 69 9.64 12.78 1.76
N ALA A 70 10.13 11.76 2.48
CA ALA A 70 10.66 10.54 1.87
C ALA A 70 9.54 9.67 1.28
N VAL A 71 8.38 9.62 1.95
CA VAL A 71 7.18 8.93 1.44
C VAL A 71 6.69 9.60 0.14
N ILE A 72 6.65 10.93 0.10
CA ILE A 72 6.26 11.69 -1.09
C ILE A 72 7.26 11.46 -2.22
N ALA A 73 8.56 11.52 -1.95
CA ALA A 73 9.60 11.28 -2.95
C ALA A 73 9.47 9.87 -3.55
N THR A 74 9.26 8.86 -2.71
CA THR A 74 9.04 7.48 -3.16
C THR A 74 7.82 7.39 -4.08
N TYR A 75 6.71 8.02 -3.72
CA TYR A 75 5.51 8.06 -4.56
C TYR A 75 5.75 8.79 -5.90
N GLN A 76 6.59 9.82 -5.92
CA GLN A 76 6.94 10.56 -7.14
C GLN A 76 7.86 9.77 -8.06
N ASP A 77 8.72 8.91 -7.50
CA ASP A 77 9.64 8.05 -8.26
C ASP A 77 8.94 6.84 -8.90
N MET A 78 7.66 6.59 -8.58
CA MET A 78 6.89 5.47 -9.13
C MET A 78 6.35 5.74 -10.54
N PRO A 79 6.37 4.74 -11.45
CA PRO A 79 5.81 4.85 -12.79
C PRO A 79 4.28 5.00 -12.76
N GLU A 80 3.73 5.71 -13.75
CA GLU A 80 2.28 5.72 -13.98
C GLU A 80 1.81 4.46 -14.72
N PRO A 81 0.66 3.85 -14.36
CA PRO A 81 -0.26 4.24 -13.28
C PRO A 81 0.24 3.84 -11.88
N ARG A 82 0.04 4.73 -10.90
CA ARG A 82 0.42 4.52 -9.49
C ARG A 82 -0.78 4.67 -8.56
N TYR A 83 -0.87 3.81 -7.54
CA TYR A 83 -1.95 3.78 -6.56
C TYR A 83 -1.39 3.76 -5.13
N VAL A 84 -2.19 4.21 -4.16
CA VAL A 84 -1.79 4.25 -2.75
C VAL A 84 -2.79 3.48 -1.90
N LEU A 85 -2.28 2.50 -1.16
CA LEU A 85 -2.98 1.71 -0.15
C LEU A 85 -2.50 2.16 1.23
N SER A 86 -3.39 2.73 2.03
CA SER A 86 -3.08 3.13 3.41
C SER A 86 -3.44 2.00 4.36
N VAL A 87 -2.46 1.50 5.13
CA VAL A 87 -2.64 0.33 6.01
C VAL A 87 -2.43 0.70 7.47
N GLY A 88 -3.51 0.58 8.24
CA GLY A 88 -3.52 0.78 9.68
C GLY A 88 -4.07 2.13 10.13
N ALA A 89 -4.46 2.20 11.40
CA ALA A 89 -5.08 3.39 11.99
C ALA A 89 -4.14 4.61 11.96
N CYS A 90 -2.83 4.38 12.11
CA CYS A 90 -1.83 5.44 12.13
C CYS A 90 -1.70 6.15 10.77
N SER A 91 -1.60 5.42 9.66
CA SER A 91 -1.53 6.02 8.33
C SER A 91 -2.88 6.59 7.89
N ASN A 92 -4.01 5.99 8.31
CA ASN A 92 -5.34 6.48 7.95
C ASN A 92 -5.73 7.78 8.68
N THR A 93 -5.41 7.92 9.98
CA THR A 93 -5.97 8.99 10.84
C THR A 93 -5.00 9.49 11.93
N GLY A 94 -3.74 9.06 11.93
CA GLY A 94 -2.81 9.25 13.05
C GLY A 94 -2.95 8.21 14.16
N GLY A 95 -4.10 7.51 14.23
CA GLY A 95 -4.32 6.35 15.11
C GLY A 95 -4.16 6.72 16.59
N PRO A 96 -3.51 5.87 17.40
CA PRO A 96 -3.22 6.18 18.82
C PRO A 96 -2.38 7.44 19.03
N TYR A 97 -1.69 7.92 17.98
CA TYR A 97 -0.79 9.07 18.03
C TYR A 97 -1.38 10.33 17.42
N TRP A 98 -2.71 10.40 17.25
CA TRP A 98 -3.40 11.54 16.61
C TRP A 98 -3.16 12.89 17.33
N ASP A 99 -2.81 12.88 18.61
CA ASP A 99 -2.48 14.04 19.43
C ASP A 99 -0.97 14.31 19.53
N SER A 100 -0.14 13.46 18.93
CA SER A 100 1.31 13.64 18.91
C SER A 100 1.71 14.83 18.03
N TYR A 101 2.77 15.52 18.44
CA TYR A 101 3.30 16.70 17.75
C TYR A 101 4.10 16.38 16.49
N SER A 102 4.49 15.11 16.30
CA SER A 102 5.43 14.68 15.25
C SER A 102 4.82 13.69 14.25
N VAL A 103 3.52 13.44 14.34
CA VAL A 103 2.80 12.45 13.55
C VAL A 103 1.81 13.14 12.64
N THR A 104 1.88 12.79 11.36
CA THR A 104 0.91 13.24 10.36
C THR A 104 -0.41 12.50 10.58
N LYS A 105 -1.52 13.23 10.70
CA LYS A 105 -2.83 12.70 11.13
C LYS A 105 -3.63 12.05 10.00
N GLY A 106 -2.93 11.37 9.10
CA GLY A 106 -3.49 10.83 7.87
C GLY A 106 -2.58 11.10 6.68
N ILE A 107 -2.25 10.05 5.94
CA ILE A 107 -1.46 10.17 4.70
C ILE A 107 -2.30 10.77 3.56
N ASP A 108 -3.63 10.75 3.69
CA ASP A 108 -4.60 11.40 2.80
C ASP A 108 -4.40 12.91 2.65
N GLN A 109 -3.77 13.55 3.64
CA GLN A 109 -3.42 14.97 3.59
C GLN A 109 -2.28 15.27 2.60
N ALA A 110 -1.46 14.28 2.25
CA ALA A 110 -0.27 14.45 1.42
C ALA A 110 -0.32 13.66 0.11
N LEU A 111 -0.92 12.47 0.11
CA LEU A 111 -1.00 11.57 -1.03
C LEU A 111 -2.44 11.14 -1.30
N PRO A 112 -2.81 10.87 -2.57
CA PRO A 112 -4.14 10.38 -2.91
C PRO A 112 -4.31 8.91 -2.51
N VAL A 113 -4.93 8.67 -1.35
CA VAL A 113 -5.25 7.32 -0.86
C VAL A 113 -6.41 6.75 -1.67
N HIS A 114 -6.22 5.57 -2.26
CA HIS A 114 -7.24 4.89 -3.06
C HIS A 114 -8.05 3.90 -2.24
N VAL A 115 -7.37 3.16 -1.37
CA VAL A 115 -7.99 2.21 -0.43
C VAL A 115 -7.32 2.38 0.93
N ALA A 116 -8.13 2.37 1.99
CA ALA A 116 -7.66 2.42 3.38
C ALA A 116 -8.09 1.14 4.11
N VAL A 117 -7.12 0.42 4.67
CA VAL A 117 -7.36 -0.80 5.46
C VAL A 117 -7.37 -0.44 6.93
N PRO A 118 -8.50 -0.60 7.65
CA PRO A 118 -8.56 -0.31 9.08
C PRO A 118 -7.90 -1.43 9.91
N GLY A 119 -7.15 -1.05 10.95
CA GLY A 119 -6.57 -1.99 11.93
C GLY A 119 -5.40 -1.40 12.72
N CYS A 120 -4.97 -2.07 13.80
CA CYS A 120 -3.84 -1.60 14.63
C CYS A 120 -3.11 -2.75 15.37
N PRO A 121 -2.37 -3.64 14.66
CA PRO A 121 -2.30 -3.78 13.21
C PRO A 121 -3.52 -4.55 12.63
N PRO A 122 -3.85 -4.38 11.34
CA PRO A 122 -4.93 -5.14 10.69
C PRO A 122 -4.54 -6.60 10.54
N ARG A 123 -5.50 -7.54 10.64
CA ARG A 123 -5.17 -8.94 10.34
C ARG A 123 -4.81 -9.12 8.86
N PRO A 124 -4.03 -10.15 8.49
CA PRO A 124 -3.62 -10.33 7.10
C PRO A 124 -4.80 -10.55 6.14
N GLU A 125 -5.93 -11.11 6.62
CA GLU A 125 -7.15 -11.24 5.82
C GLU A 125 -7.71 -9.87 5.39
N ALA A 126 -7.68 -8.89 6.30
CA ALA A 126 -8.15 -7.53 6.01
C ALA A 126 -7.25 -6.83 4.98
N LEU A 127 -5.95 -7.15 4.97
CA LEU A 127 -5.04 -6.66 3.94
C LEU A 127 -5.38 -7.27 2.57
N LEU A 128 -5.64 -8.58 2.51
CA LEU A 128 -6.05 -9.26 1.28
C LEU A 128 -7.35 -8.68 0.72
N GLU A 129 -8.33 -8.38 1.58
CA GLU A 129 -9.56 -7.70 1.18
C GLU A 129 -9.29 -6.29 0.64
N GLY A 130 -8.37 -5.55 1.25
CA GLY A 130 -7.91 -4.25 0.78
C GLY A 130 -7.25 -4.32 -0.61
N LEU A 131 -6.37 -5.29 -0.82
CA LEU A 131 -5.75 -5.56 -2.12
C LEU A 131 -6.78 -6.00 -3.18
N ALA A 132 -7.75 -6.83 -2.80
CA ALA A 132 -8.83 -7.23 -3.69
C ALA A 132 -9.76 -6.05 -4.04
N ALA A 133 -10.00 -5.13 -3.10
CA ALA A 133 -10.74 -3.90 -3.36
C ALA A 133 -9.98 -2.99 -4.31
N LEU A 134 -8.66 -2.86 -4.13
CA LEU A 134 -7.80 -2.11 -5.05
C LEU A 134 -7.80 -2.74 -6.45
N HIS A 135 -7.71 -4.07 -6.54
CA HIS A 135 -7.78 -4.80 -7.81
C HIS A 135 -9.09 -4.51 -8.56
N ARG A 136 -10.23 -4.43 -7.85
CA ARG A 136 -11.53 -4.03 -8.43
C ARG A 136 -11.61 -2.57 -8.87
N LEU A 137 -10.80 -1.68 -8.32
CA LEU A 137 -10.73 -0.28 -8.77
C LEU A 137 -9.90 -0.11 -10.04
N VAL A 138 -8.95 -1.03 -10.28
CA VAL A 138 -8.01 -0.99 -11.40
C VAL A 138 -8.48 -1.83 -12.59
N SER A 139 -9.27 -2.88 -12.34
CA SER A 139 -9.87 -3.76 -13.37
C SER A 139 -11.11 -3.14 -14.01
#